data_AF-A0A1Q7PQF1-F1
#
_entry.id   AF-A0A1Q7PQF1-F1
#
_cell.length_a   1.000
_cell.length_b   1.000
_cell.length_c   1.000
_cell.angle_alpha   90.00
_cell.angle_beta   90.00
_cell.angle_gamma   90.00
#
_symmetry.space_group_name_H-M   'P 1'
#
loop_
_entity.id
_entity.type
_entity.pdbx_description
1 polymer ?
#
loop_
_entity_poly.entity_id
_entity_poly.type
_entity_poly.pdbx_seq_one_letter_code
_entity_poly.pdbx_strand_id
1 'polypeptide(L)'
;MNNGNKETVLQLAKTTSVELLEETKSLHDTLLTCKNISRLLQILDKNPWIDLELNGYIVKYKTRDELYDNLPYYRKTSWKFYDLYGNVITLPPDIMDLFGKSTVYHSINELENKDQLTIENKFLEQFNKFISEHGMDYSSKSVRIHEARISKKEITGVLEGIKNKTQEFLDTVISLLESG
;
A
#
# COMPACT_ATOMS: atom_id res chain seq x y z
N MET A 1 -6.77 -14.87 -30.38
CA MET A 1 -6.57 -13.41 -30.53
C MET A 1 -6.15 -13.15 -31.98
N ASN A 2 -6.73 -12.17 -32.67
CA ASN A 2 -6.30 -11.86 -34.04
C ASN A 2 -4.98 -11.06 -34.01
N ASN A 3 -4.08 -11.24 -34.99
CA ASN A 3 -2.71 -10.69 -34.94
C ASN A 3 -2.66 -9.17 -34.71
N GLY A 4 -3.57 -8.39 -35.30
CA GLY A 4 -3.62 -6.93 -35.10
C GLY A 4 -3.95 -6.50 -33.66
N ASN A 5 -4.79 -7.27 -32.94
CA ASN A 5 -5.06 -6.98 -31.52
C ASN A 5 -3.86 -7.32 -30.64
N LYS A 6 -3.09 -8.35 -31.00
CA LYS A 6 -1.89 -8.76 -30.27
C LYS A 6 -0.80 -7.69 -30.34
N GLU A 7 -0.54 -7.16 -31.53
CA GLU A 7 0.43 -6.09 -31.75
C GLU A 7 0.02 -4.79 -31.05
N THR A 8 -1.27 -4.46 -31.07
CA THR A 8 -1.81 -3.29 -30.36
C THR A 8 -1.60 -3.41 -28.84
N VAL A 9 -1.88 -4.58 -28.25
CA VAL A 9 -1.71 -4.79 -26.80
C VAL A 9 -0.23 -4.82 -26.42
N LEU A 10 0.63 -5.42 -27.24
CA LEU A 10 2.07 -5.42 -27.02
C LEU A 10 2.63 -4.00 -27.02
N GLN A 11 2.26 -3.19 -28.00
CA GLN A 11 2.69 -1.80 -28.08
C GLN A 11 2.20 -1.00 -26.87
N LEU A 12 0.95 -1.20 -26.47
CA LEU A 12 0.40 -0.57 -25.26
C LEU A 12 1.19 -0.96 -24.01
N ALA A 13 1.49 -2.24 -23.80
CA ALA A 13 2.26 -2.72 -22.65
C ALA A 13 3.69 -2.14 -22.62
N LYS A 14 4.37 -2.09 -23.77
CA LYS A 14 5.71 -1.48 -23.90
C LYS A 14 5.69 0.00 -23.58
N THR A 15 4.77 0.76 -24.15
CA THR A 15 4.63 2.20 -23.88
C THR A 15 4.34 2.45 -22.41
N THR A 16 3.42 1.70 -21.81
CA THR A 16 3.09 1.83 -20.39
C THR A 16 4.27 1.49 -19.48
N SER A 17 5.10 0.51 -19.84
CA SER A 17 6.31 0.18 -19.07
C SER A 17 7.34 1.31 -19.11
N VAL A 18 7.57 1.90 -20.28
CA VAL A 18 8.47 3.07 -20.39
C VAL A 18 7.94 4.25 -19.59
N GLU A 19 6.65 4.56 -19.72
CA GLU A 19 6.00 5.65 -18.97
C GLU A 19 6.08 5.46 -17.44
N LEU A 20 5.96 4.21 -16.96
CA LEU A 20 6.12 3.87 -15.55
C LEU A 20 7.55 4.08 -15.05
N LEU A 21 8.55 3.68 -15.84
CA LEU A 21 9.96 3.81 -15.49
C LEU A 21 10.42 5.27 -15.52
N GLU A 22 9.97 6.04 -16.51
CA GLU A 22 10.27 7.46 -16.67
C GLU A 22 9.40 8.37 -15.77
N GLU A 23 8.42 7.80 -15.06
CA GLU A 23 7.50 8.52 -14.16
C GLU A 23 6.73 9.66 -14.87
N THR A 24 6.42 9.47 -16.16
CA THR A 24 5.71 10.48 -16.97
C THR A 24 4.20 10.47 -16.76
N LYS A 25 3.67 9.45 -16.07
CA LYS A 25 2.27 9.31 -15.66
C LYS A 25 2.14 8.94 -14.19
N SER A 26 0.98 9.24 -13.62
CA SER A 26 0.63 8.75 -12.30
C SER A 26 0.58 7.21 -12.28
N LEU A 27 0.86 6.63 -11.13
CA LEU A 27 0.77 5.19 -10.93
C LEU A 27 -0.70 4.74 -10.99
N HIS A 28 -1.64 5.61 -10.61
CA HIS A 28 -3.07 5.40 -10.85
C HIS A 28 -3.39 5.19 -12.33
N ASP A 29 -2.99 6.11 -13.21
CA ASP A 29 -3.26 6.03 -14.65
C ASP A 29 -2.56 4.84 -15.30
N THR A 30 -1.36 4.52 -14.82
CA THR A 30 -0.61 3.34 -15.24
C THR A 30 -1.40 2.06 -14.91
N LEU A 31 -1.95 1.94 -13.70
CA LEU A 31 -2.77 0.79 -13.31
C LEU A 31 -4.11 0.72 -14.05
N LEU A 32 -4.73 1.86 -14.38
CA LEU A 32 -5.90 1.88 -15.27
C LEU A 32 -5.57 1.29 -16.64
N THR A 33 -4.38 1.60 -17.17
CA THR A 33 -3.90 1.03 -18.42
C THR A 33 -3.63 -0.48 -18.29
N CYS A 34 -3.02 -0.92 -17.19
CA CYS A 34 -2.82 -2.34 -16.88
C CYS A 34 -4.15 -3.11 -16.74
N LYS A 35 -5.18 -2.48 -16.16
CA LYS A 35 -6.54 -3.02 -16.10
C LYS A 35 -7.14 -3.20 -17.50
N ASN A 36 -6.91 -2.23 -18.39
CA ASN A 36 -7.34 -2.32 -19.78
C ASN A 36 -6.61 -3.44 -20.54
N ILE A 37 -5.29 -3.54 -20.41
CA ILE A 37 -4.49 -4.63 -20.96
C ILE A 37 -5.03 -5.98 -20.49
N SER A 38 -5.30 -6.12 -19.19
CA SER A 38 -5.85 -7.35 -18.60
C SER A 38 -7.22 -7.72 -19.18
N ARG A 39 -8.07 -6.73 -19.48
CA ARG A 39 -9.36 -6.96 -20.15
C ARG A 39 -9.17 -7.43 -21.59
N LEU A 40 -8.29 -6.77 -22.36
CA LEU A 40 -8.02 -7.13 -23.75
C LEU A 40 -7.45 -8.54 -23.90
N LEU A 41 -6.65 -8.97 -22.93
CA LEU A 41 -6.06 -10.31 -22.86
C LEU A 41 -6.98 -11.36 -22.19
N GLN A 42 -8.15 -10.97 -21.70
CA GLN A 42 -9.06 -11.85 -20.94
C GLN A 42 -8.40 -12.52 -19.72
N ILE A 43 -7.51 -11.78 -19.04
CA ILE A 43 -6.79 -12.23 -17.82
C ILE A 43 -7.12 -11.38 -16.60
N LEU A 44 -8.19 -10.57 -16.67
CA LEU A 44 -8.57 -9.68 -15.56
C LEU A 44 -8.83 -10.45 -14.26
N ASP A 45 -9.53 -11.59 -14.35
CA ASP A 45 -9.83 -12.43 -13.17
C ASP A 45 -8.57 -13.04 -12.53
N LYS A 46 -7.48 -13.16 -13.29
CA LYS A 46 -6.17 -13.62 -12.80
C LYS A 46 -5.37 -12.50 -12.12
N ASN A 47 -5.80 -11.24 -12.30
CA ASN A 47 -5.12 -10.06 -11.78
C ASN A 47 -6.03 -9.20 -10.88
N PRO A 48 -6.69 -9.79 -9.86
CA PRO A 48 -7.62 -9.05 -8.99
C PRO A 48 -6.91 -7.98 -8.16
N TRP A 49 -5.58 -8.09 -8.01
CA TRP A 49 -4.76 -7.12 -7.29
C TRP A 49 -4.83 -5.74 -7.94
N ILE A 50 -4.95 -5.62 -9.27
CA ILE A 50 -5.02 -4.31 -9.96
C ILE A 50 -6.25 -3.53 -9.48
N ASP A 51 -7.38 -4.22 -9.33
CA ASP A 51 -8.61 -3.59 -8.85
C ASP A 51 -8.50 -3.17 -7.37
N LEU A 52 -7.82 -3.98 -6.55
CA LEU A 52 -7.56 -3.65 -5.15
C LEU A 52 -6.62 -2.45 -4.99
N GLU A 53 -5.58 -2.33 -5.83
CA GLU A 53 -4.70 -1.15 -5.81
C GLU A 53 -5.44 0.13 -6.21
N LEU A 54 -6.36 0.03 -7.18
CA LEU A 54 -7.17 1.16 -7.67
C LEU A 54 -8.27 1.59 -6.69
N ASN A 55 -8.95 0.65 -6.04
CA ASN A 55 -10.14 0.93 -5.22
C ASN A 55 -9.86 0.90 -3.70
N GLY A 56 -8.69 0.44 -3.29
CA GLY A 56 -8.38 0.19 -1.88
C GLY A 56 -8.87 -1.16 -1.38
N TYR A 57 -8.33 -1.58 -0.24
CA TYR A 57 -8.47 -2.94 0.27
C TYR A 57 -9.62 -3.12 1.27
N ILE A 58 -10.11 -2.05 1.90
CA ILE A 58 -11.18 -2.12 2.92
C ILE A 58 -12.49 -2.72 2.37
N VAL A 59 -12.79 -2.48 1.10
CA VAL A 59 -14.05 -2.94 0.49
C VAL A 59 -14.17 -4.47 0.49
N LYS A 60 -13.04 -5.19 0.58
CA LYS A 60 -13.01 -6.65 0.45
C LYS A 60 -12.94 -7.42 1.77
N TYR A 61 -12.34 -6.85 2.82
CA TYR A 61 -12.01 -7.59 4.05
C TYR A 61 -12.81 -7.07 5.25
N LYS A 62 -13.36 -7.99 6.05
CA LYS A 62 -14.30 -7.65 7.14
C LYS A 62 -13.62 -7.38 8.46
N THR A 63 -12.44 -7.96 8.68
CA THR A 63 -11.68 -7.79 9.92
C THR A 63 -10.29 -7.22 9.65
N ARG A 64 -9.69 -6.60 10.67
CA ARG A 64 -8.33 -6.07 10.59
C ARG A 64 -7.29 -7.17 10.33
N ASP A 65 -7.47 -8.33 10.95
CA ASP A 65 -6.53 -9.45 10.82
C ASP A 65 -6.64 -10.06 9.41
N GLU A 66 -7.86 -10.24 8.89
CA GLU A 66 -8.08 -10.68 7.51
C GLU A 66 -7.47 -9.69 6.50
N LEU A 67 -7.64 -8.38 6.73
CA LEU A 67 -6.99 -7.34 5.93
C LEU A 67 -5.45 -7.46 6.01
N TYR A 68 -4.89 -7.59 7.21
CA TYR A 68 -3.44 -7.70 7.40
C TYR A 68 -2.87 -8.93 6.68
N ASP A 69 -3.53 -10.09 6.79
CA ASP A 69 -3.05 -11.34 6.19
C ASP A 69 -3.10 -11.31 4.66
N ASN A 70 -4.10 -10.65 4.08
CA ASN A 70 -4.29 -10.57 2.63
C ASN A 70 -3.63 -9.36 1.96
N LEU A 71 -3.06 -8.43 2.74
CA LEU A 71 -2.32 -7.30 2.19
C LEU A 71 -0.96 -7.76 1.65
N PRO A 72 -0.54 -7.25 0.48
CA PRO A 72 0.83 -7.41 0.01
C PRO A 72 1.85 -6.91 1.04
N TYR A 73 3.03 -7.53 1.08
CA TYR A 73 4.08 -7.17 2.06
C TYR A 73 4.43 -5.68 2.03
N TYR A 74 4.55 -5.07 0.85
CA TYR A 74 4.84 -3.63 0.69
C TYR A 74 3.74 -2.71 1.23
N ARG A 75 2.55 -3.23 1.58
CA ARG A 75 1.44 -2.49 2.19
C ARG A 75 1.43 -2.60 3.72
N LYS A 76 2.31 -3.42 4.30
CA LYS A 76 2.51 -3.58 5.74
C LYS A 76 3.61 -2.62 6.18
N THR A 77 3.26 -1.64 6.99
CA THR A 77 4.16 -0.57 7.44
C THR A 77 4.23 -0.54 8.96
N SER A 78 4.94 0.44 9.51
CA SER A 78 4.93 0.73 10.94
C SER A 78 4.40 2.12 11.23
N TRP A 79 3.70 2.26 12.35
CA TRP A 79 3.31 3.57 12.86
C TRP A 79 4.49 4.31 13.45
N LYS A 80 4.47 5.63 13.28
CA LYS A 80 5.27 6.55 14.07
C LYS A 80 4.37 7.24 15.07
N PHE A 81 4.83 7.26 16.32
CA PHE A 81 4.09 7.76 17.45
C PHE A 81 4.63 9.13 17.86
N TYR A 82 3.73 10.02 18.26
CA TYR A 82 4.08 11.39 18.61
C TYR A 82 3.40 11.81 19.91
N ASP A 83 4.11 12.61 20.70
CA ASP A 83 3.56 13.26 21.88
C ASP A 83 2.71 14.49 21.51
N LEU A 84 2.15 15.15 22.53
CA LEU A 84 1.35 16.37 22.35
C LEU A 84 2.14 17.58 21.82
N TYR A 85 3.47 17.51 21.78
CA TYR A 85 4.35 18.56 21.27
C TYR A 85 4.90 18.21 19.88
N GLY A 86 4.51 17.06 19.31
CA GLY A 86 4.98 16.59 18.00
C GLY A 86 6.35 15.91 18.03
N ASN A 87 6.89 15.57 19.19
CA ASN A 87 8.13 14.80 19.29
C ASN A 87 7.87 13.33 19.03
N VAL A 88 8.79 12.66 18.33
CA VAL A 88 8.71 11.23 18.08
C VAL A 88 8.89 10.46 19.39
N ILE A 89 7.94 9.58 19.69
CA ILE A 89 8.02 8.62 20.79
C ILE A 89 8.55 7.31 20.22
N THR A 90 9.72 6.89 20.69
CA THR A 90 10.27 5.56 20.41
C THR A 90 9.73 4.58 21.43
N LEU A 91 8.91 3.63 21.00
CA LEU A 91 8.41 2.57 21.86
C LEU A 91 9.41 1.40 21.94
N PRO A 92 9.44 0.64 23.05
CA PRO A 92 10.20 -0.59 23.14
C PRO A 92 9.81 -1.60 22.05
N PRO A 93 10.74 -2.48 21.59
CA PRO A 93 10.47 -3.45 20.53
C PRO A 93 9.23 -4.32 20.75
N ASP A 94 9.05 -4.85 21.97
CA ASP A 94 7.90 -5.71 22.29
C ASP A 94 6.55 -4.98 22.11
N ILE A 95 6.51 -3.69 22.45
CA ILE A 95 5.32 -2.85 22.28
C ILE A 95 5.13 -2.48 20.80
N MET A 96 6.22 -2.23 20.07
CA MET A 96 6.18 -2.02 18.62
C MET A 96 5.65 -3.25 17.87
N ASP A 97 5.98 -4.46 18.31
CA ASP A 97 5.51 -5.69 17.66
C ASP A 97 4.01 -5.95 17.86
N LEU A 98 3.49 -5.50 19.00
CA LEU A 98 2.07 -5.62 19.37
C LEU A 98 1.21 -4.50 18.75
N PHE A 99 1.70 -3.26 18.78
CA PHE A 99 0.91 -2.07 18.46
C PHE A 99 1.50 -1.21 17.35
N GLY A 100 2.75 -1.40 16.97
CA GLY A 100 3.42 -0.61 15.93
C GLY A 100 3.09 -1.06 14.51
N LYS A 101 2.46 -2.24 14.33
CA LYS A 101 2.08 -2.76 13.02
C LYS A 101 0.96 -1.94 12.39
N SER A 102 1.17 -1.56 11.14
CA SER A 102 0.28 -0.72 10.36
C SER A 102 -0.04 -1.34 9.00
N THR A 103 -1.21 -1.01 8.47
CA THR A 103 -1.65 -1.41 7.14
C THR A 103 -2.04 -0.18 6.31
N VAL A 104 -1.50 -0.06 5.11
CA VAL A 104 -1.88 0.97 4.15
C VAL A 104 -2.93 0.40 3.19
N TYR A 105 -4.21 0.56 3.51
CA TYR A 105 -5.31 0.00 2.71
C TYR A 105 -5.90 0.96 1.66
N HIS A 106 -5.51 2.23 1.67
CA HIS A 106 -6.08 3.28 0.81
C HIS A 106 -5.80 3.01 -0.68
N SER A 107 -6.67 3.55 -1.54
CA SER A 107 -6.45 3.51 -2.99
C SER A 107 -5.14 4.22 -3.38
N ILE A 108 -4.56 3.84 -4.51
CA ILE A 108 -3.30 4.45 -4.95
C ILE A 108 -3.42 5.95 -5.22
N ASN A 109 -4.55 6.38 -5.78
CA ASN A 109 -4.83 7.80 -6.03
C ASN A 109 -4.85 8.62 -4.73
N GLU A 110 -5.37 8.03 -3.64
CA GLU A 110 -5.29 8.67 -2.33
C GLU A 110 -3.86 8.75 -1.79
N LEU A 111 -3.03 7.75 -2.06
CA LEU A 111 -1.65 7.72 -1.56
C LEU A 111 -0.75 8.71 -2.28
N GLU A 112 -0.89 8.85 -3.60
CA GLU A 112 -0.11 9.78 -4.41
C GLU A 112 -0.28 11.25 -3.95
N ASN A 113 -1.43 11.57 -3.37
CA ASN A 113 -1.78 12.92 -2.93
C ASN A 113 -1.61 13.14 -1.42
N LYS A 114 -1.04 12.19 -0.67
CA LYS A 114 -0.93 12.29 0.79
C LYS A 114 0.51 12.32 1.29
N ASP A 115 0.81 13.34 2.09
CA ASP A 115 2.07 13.44 2.83
C ASP A 115 2.09 12.57 4.10
N GLN A 116 0.91 12.24 4.64
CA GLN A 116 0.78 11.37 5.81
C GLN A 116 -0.60 10.73 5.91
N LEU A 117 -0.67 9.63 6.65
CA LEU A 117 -1.93 9.00 7.07
C LEU A 117 -2.00 8.98 8.59
N THR A 118 -2.90 9.77 9.16
CA THR A 118 -3.16 9.81 10.62
C THR A 118 -4.21 8.77 10.98
N ILE A 119 -4.03 8.11 12.13
CA ILE A 119 -4.94 7.07 12.62
C ILE A 119 -6.07 7.68 13.45
N GLU A 120 -7.20 7.00 13.45
CA GLU A 120 -8.36 7.37 14.27
C GLU A 120 -8.05 7.33 15.77
N ASN A 121 -8.57 8.33 16.48
CA ASN A 121 -8.33 8.56 17.91
C ASN A 121 -8.72 7.37 18.81
N LYS A 122 -9.73 6.58 18.40
CA LYS A 122 -10.20 5.41 19.17
C LYS A 122 -9.11 4.37 19.41
N PHE A 123 -8.20 4.18 18.45
CA PHE A 123 -7.07 3.28 18.63
C PHE A 123 -6.09 3.82 19.68
N LEU A 124 -5.82 5.13 19.64
CA LEU A 124 -4.91 5.80 20.57
C LEU A 124 -5.40 5.72 22.01
N GLU A 125 -6.71 5.86 22.23
CA GLU A 125 -7.31 5.70 23.55
C GLU A 125 -7.10 4.30 24.13
N GLN A 126 -7.33 3.25 23.33
CA GLN A 126 -7.11 1.86 23.74
C GLN A 126 -5.63 1.60 24.03
N PHE A 127 -4.73 2.09 23.19
CA PHE A 127 -3.29 1.98 23.39
C PHE A 127 -2.85 2.67 24.69
N ASN A 128 -3.24 3.93 24.88
CA ASN A 128 -2.87 4.71 26.06
C ASN A 128 -3.39 4.08 27.36
N LYS A 129 -4.60 3.50 27.32
CA LYS A 129 -5.15 2.73 28.43
C LYS A 129 -4.29 1.50 28.72
N PHE A 130 -4.01 0.67 27.72
CA PHE A 130 -3.21 -0.55 27.86
C PHE A 130 -1.83 -0.26 28.47
N ILE A 131 -1.11 0.73 27.95
CA ILE A 131 0.23 1.11 28.44
C ILE A 131 0.19 1.65 29.86
N SER A 132 -0.84 2.42 30.24
CA SER A 132 -0.96 2.91 31.62
C SER A 132 -1.21 1.79 32.63
N GLU A 133 -1.95 0.76 32.23
CA GLU A 133 -2.32 -0.37 33.08
C GLU A 133 -1.18 -1.41 33.18
N HIS A 134 -0.48 -1.68 32.07
CA HIS A 134 0.45 -2.81 31.94
C HIS A 134 1.90 -2.41 31.69
N GLY A 135 2.24 -1.12 31.64
CA GLY A 135 3.62 -0.65 31.47
C GLY A 135 4.52 -1.14 32.60
N MET A 136 5.69 -1.69 32.27
CA MET A 136 6.57 -2.34 33.25
C MET A 136 7.37 -1.35 34.12
N ASP A 137 7.54 -0.10 33.68
CA ASP A 137 8.22 0.96 34.42
C ASP A 137 7.39 2.27 34.44
N TYR A 138 7.74 3.17 35.36
CA TYR A 138 7.03 4.44 35.55
C TYR A 138 7.10 5.32 34.29
N SER A 139 8.23 5.27 33.57
CA SER A 139 8.45 5.89 32.27
C SER A 139 7.43 5.42 31.24
N SER A 140 7.28 4.11 31.02
CA SER A 140 6.31 3.57 30.07
C SER A 140 4.87 3.92 30.47
N LYS A 141 4.52 3.81 31.76
CA LYS A 141 3.17 4.17 32.22
C LYS A 141 2.82 5.65 32.00
N SER A 142 3.82 6.52 31.91
CA SER A 142 3.66 7.95 31.67
C SER A 142 3.64 8.34 30.18
N VAL A 143 3.97 7.42 29.27
CA VAL A 143 3.90 7.68 27.82
C VAL A 143 2.45 7.95 27.42
N ARG A 144 2.25 9.12 26.80
CA ARG A 144 0.97 9.52 26.21
C ARG A 144 1.16 9.77 24.73
N ILE A 145 0.64 8.85 23.93
CA ILE A 145 0.62 9.00 22.49
C ILE A 145 -0.55 9.89 22.12
N HIS A 146 -0.27 11.03 21.52
CA HIS A 146 -1.27 11.99 21.08
C HIS A 146 -1.61 11.81 19.60
N GLU A 147 -0.63 11.38 18.80
CA GLU A 147 -0.83 11.08 17.39
C GLU A 147 -0.05 9.82 17.02
N ALA A 148 -0.65 9.01 16.16
CA ALA A 148 0.06 7.99 15.42
C ALA A 148 -0.22 8.20 13.93
N ARG A 149 0.83 8.15 13.12
CA ARG A 149 0.74 8.34 11.67
C ARG A 149 1.71 7.46 10.90
N ILE A 150 1.35 7.19 9.66
CA ILE A 150 2.23 6.62 8.65
C ILE A 150 2.91 7.79 7.95
N SER A 151 4.25 7.83 8.03
CA SER A 151 5.02 8.95 7.46
C SER A 151 5.11 8.88 5.94
N LYS A 152 5.36 10.02 5.29
CA LYS A 152 5.60 10.11 3.83
C LYS A 152 6.55 9.04 3.31
N LYS A 153 7.66 8.77 4.02
CA LYS A 153 8.64 7.74 3.64
C LYS A 153 8.02 6.34 3.51
N GLU A 154 7.11 5.98 4.41
CA GLU A 154 6.42 4.69 4.37
C GLU A 154 5.42 4.65 3.21
N ILE A 155 4.72 5.76 2.96
CA ILE A 155 3.82 5.90 1.80
C ILE A 155 4.61 5.76 0.49
N THR A 156 5.76 6.43 0.38
CA THR A 156 6.67 6.29 -0.77
C THR A 156 7.14 4.84 -0.93
N GLY A 157 7.48 4.14 0.15
CA GLY A 157 7.83 2.73 0.09
C GLY A 157 6.70 1.84 -0.41
N VAL A 158 5.45 2.14 -0.05
CA VAL A 158 4.27 1.43 -0.57
C VAL A 158 4.10 1.69 -2.06
N LEU A 159 4.19 2.95 -2.49
CA LEU A 159 4.09 3.34 -3.91
C LEU A 159 5.18 2.66 -4.75
N GLU A 160 6.41 2.60 -4.24
CA GLU A 160 7.52 1.90 -4.87
C GLU A 160 7.25 0.38 -4.99
N GLY A 161 6.70 -0.24 -3.95
CA GLY A 161 6.28 -1.64 -4.02
C GLY A 161 5.21 -1.91 -5.09
N ILE A 162 4.27 -0.98 -5.26
CA ILE A 162 3.24 -1.08 -6.29
C ILE A 162 3.84 -0.87 -7.68
N LYS A 163 4.76 0.10 -7.84
CA LYS A 163 5.51 0.33 -9.08
C LYS A 163 6.25 -0.92 -9.52
N ASN A 164 7.01 -1.55 -8.61
CA ASN A 164 7.75 -2.78 -8.91
C ASN A 164 6.82 -3.92 -9.35
N LYS A 165 5.72 -4.15 -8.63
CA LYS A 165 4.73 -5.18 -9.01
C LYS A 165 4.05 -4.88 -10.36
N THR A 166 3.82 -3.62 -10.67
CA THR A 166 3.24 -3.19 -11.95
C THR A 166 4.22 -3.44 -13.09
N GLN A 167 5.51 -3.15 -12.86
CA GLN A 167 6.57 -3.44 -13.83
C GLN A 167 6.69 -4.95 -14.09
N GLU A 168 6.71 -5.79 -13.04
CA GLU A 168 6.73 -7.26 -13.18
C GLU A 168 5.55 -7.78 -14.02
N PHE A 169 4.35 -7.21 -13.81
CA PHE A 169 3.18 -7.55 -14.61
C PHE A 169 3.35 -7.17 -16.08
N LEU A 170 3.83 -5.96 -16.37
CA LEU A 170 4.05 -5.48 -17.73
C LEU A 170 5.12 -6.32 -18.45
N ASP A 171 6.22 -6.64 -17.79
CA ASP A 171 7.29 -7.49 -18.32
C ASP A 171 6.78 -8.89 -18.66
N THR A 172 5.95 -9.46 -17.78
CA THR A 172 5.30 -10.75 -18.02
C THR A 172 4.39 -10.70 -19.25
N VAL A 173 3.57 -9.65 -19.37
CA VAL A 173 2.68 -9.47 -20.52
C VAL A 173 3.47 -9.32 -21.81
N ILE A 174 4.52 -8.49 -21.82
CA ILE A 174 5.39 -8.27 -22.97
C ILE A 174 6.02 -9.59 -23.40
N SER A 175 6.64 -10.32 -22.48
CA SER A 175 7.30 -11.60 -22.76
C SER A 175 6.34 -12.63 -23.35
N LEU A 176 5.13 -12.75 -22.80
CA LEU A 176 4.09 -13.66 -23.30
C LEU A 176 3.64 -13.29 -24.73
N LEU A 177 3.53 -12.00 -25.02
CA LEU A 177 3.08 -11.52 -26.33
C LEU A 177 4.19 -11.57 -27.38
N GLU A 178 5.46 -11.44 -27.00
CA GLU A 178 6.60 -11.61 -27.91
C GLU A 178 6.90 -13.07 -28.22
N SER A 179 6.66 -13.98 -27.27
CA SER A 179 7.00 -15.40 -27.39
C SER A 179 5.87 -16.28 -27.95
N GLY A 180 4.61 -15.88 -27.74
CA GLY A 180 3.44 -16.54 -28.35
C GLY A 180 3.20 -16.06 -29.78
#